data_AF-A0ABD5Z0U6-F1
#
_entry.id   AF-A0ABD5Z0U6-F1
#
_cell.length_a   1.000
_cell.length_b   1.000
_cell.length_c   1.000
_cell.angle_alpha   90.00
_cell.angle_beta   90.00
_cell.angle_gamma   90.00
#
_symmetry.space_group_name_H-M   'P 1'
#
loop_
_entity.id
_entity.type
_entity.pdbx_description
1 polymer ?
#
loop_
_entity_poly.entity_id
_entity_poly.type
_entity_poly.pdbx_seq_one_letter_code
_entity_poly.pdbx_strand_id
1 'polypeptide(L)'
;MGDESDEIQAFQLESRLTSLGCYLREVERDGAVYRVEYESIAGDEHGRVPPREAGKVVNVFRDLFEERDWPLGGVEATVTDLDGEPLVTWRVDPDWMRALEAGDLTEVEFSRRVVDSFEDEGEN
;
A
#
# COMPACT_ATOMS: atom_id res chain seq x y z
N MET A 1 -3.47 23.54 -2.00
CA MET A 1 -4.53 23.21 -1.02
C MET A 1 -4.82 21.74 -1.25
N GLY A 2 -4.41 20.88 -0.33
CA GLY A 2 -4.95 19.52 -0.32
C GLY A 2 -6.46 19.62 -0.18
N ASP A 3 -7.19 18.87 -1.00
CA ASP A 3 -8.63 18.77 -0.86
C ASP A 3 -8.91 18.15 0.51
N GLU A 4 -9.88 18.65 1.29
CA GLU A 4 -10.21 18.14 2.64
C GLU A 4 -10.43 16.61 2.65
N SER A 5 -10.78 16.05 1.49
CA SER A 5 -10.86 14.61 1.22
C SER A 5 -9.55 13.85 1.41
N ASP A 6 -8.40 14.45 1.06
CA ASP A 6 -7.08 13.82 1.10
C ASP A 6 -6.58 13.64 2.54
N GLU A 7 -6.81 14.63 3.41
CA GLU A 7 -6.47 14.55 4.83
C GLU A 7 -7.31 13.48 5.55
N ILE A 8 -8.59 13.34 5.19
CA ILE A 8 -9.47 12.29 5.72
C ILE A 8 -9.02 10.90 5.26
N GLN A 9 -8.51 10.78 4.04
CA GLN A 9 -7.98 9.54 3.48
C GLN A 9 -6.69 9.12 4.17
N ALA A 10 -5.76 10.06 4.33
CA ALA A 10 -4.50 9.90 5.06
C ALA A 10 -4.75 9.42 6.50
N PHE A 11 -5.66 10.06 7.22
CA PHE A 11 -5.95 9.72 8.61
C PHE A 11 -6.54 8.30 8.78
N GLN A 12 -7.43 7.89 7.87
CA GLN A 12 -8.00 6.54 7.92
C GLN A 12 -6.95 5.48 7.60
N LEU A 13 -6.11 5.73 6.60
CA LEU A 13 -5.00 4.87 6.25
C LEU A 13 -4.04 4.72 7.42
N GLU A 14 -3.63 5.83 8.04
CA GLU A 14 -2.81 5.85 9.26
C GLU A 14 -3.44 5.01 10.38
N SER A 15 -4.73 5.20 10.65
CA SER A 15 -5.43 4.48 11.73
C SER A 15 -5.42 2.96 11.52
N ARG A 16 -5.67 2.53 10.28
CA ARG A 16 -5.67 1.11 9.91
C ARG A 16 -4.25 0.52 9.91
N LEU A 17 -3.26 1.25 9.38
CA LEU A 17 -1.84 0.89 9.42
C LEU A 17 -1.35 0.73 10.87
N THR A 18 -1.67 1.70 11.73
CA THR A 18 -1.28 1.68 13.15
C THR A 18 -1.84 0.43 13.84
N SER A 19 -3.08 0.04 13.50
CA SER A 19 -3.67 -1.18 14.03
C SER A 19 -2.97 -2.47 13.57
N LEU A 20 -2.24 -2.43 12.45
CA LEU A 20 -1.41 -3.52 11.94
C LEU A 20 0.03 -3.50 12.49
N GLY A 21 0.42 -2.44 13.21
CA GLY A 21 1.79 -2.22 13.64
C GLY A 21 2.66 -1.51 12.59
N CYS A 22 2.04 -0.77 11.68
CA CYS A 22 2.72 0.09 10.71
C CYS A 22 2.40 1.56 11.01
N TYR A 23 3.35 2.48 10.85
CA TYR A 23 3.12 3.91 11.05
C TYR A 23 3.16 4.64 9.72
N LEU A 24 2.11 5.37 9.37
CA LEU A 24 2.14 6.23 8.18
C LEU A 24 3.14 7.37 8.43
N ARG A 25 4.08 7.54 7.51
CA ARG A 25 5.05 8.64 7.56
C ARG A 25 4.65 9.76 6.63
N GLU A 26 4.36 9.42 5.37
CA GLU A 26 3.98 10.39 4.36
C GLU A 26 2.97 9.80 3.40
N VAL A 27 2.06 10.64 2.91
CA VAL A 27 1.16 10.29 1.82
C VAL A 27 1.08 11.48 0.88
N GLU A 28 1.32 11.21 -0.38
CA GLU A 28 1.27 12.18 -1.45
C GLU A 28 0.40 11.66 -2.59
N ARG A 29 -0.43 12.55 -3.13
CA ARG A 29 -1.22 12.23 -4.30
C ARG A 29 -0.57 12.82 -5.56
N ASP A 30 -0.10 11.93 -6.43
CA ASP A 30 0.43 12.27 -7.76
C ASP A 30 -0.64 12.02 -8.83
N GLY A 31 -1.56 12.97 -8.95
CA GLY A 31 -2.68 12.89 -9.88
C GLY A 31 -3.68 11.77 -9.51
N ALA A 32 -3.54 10.61 -10.14
CA ALA A 32 -4.36 9.43 -9.86
C ALA A 32 -3.60 8.34 -9.10
N VAL A 33 -2.29 8.50 -8.90
CA VAL A 33 -1.44 7.56 -8.15
C VAL A 33 -1.23 8.10 -6.74
N TYR A 34 -1.37 7.25 -5.73
CA TYR A 34 -1.09 7.61 -4.34
C TYR A 34 0.25 7.04 -3.94
N ARG A 35 1.20 7.90 -3.59
CA ARG A 35 2.48 7.53 -2.98
C ARG A 35 2.33 7.54 -1.47
N VAL A 36 2.68 6.44 -0.82
CA VAL A 36 2.51 6.26 0.62
C VAL A 36 3.80 5.72 1.20
N GLU A 37 4.41 6.44 2.12
CA GLU A 37 5.53 5.96 2.91
C GLU A 37 5.05 5.57 4.29
N TYR A 38 5.36 4.34 4.71
CA TYR A 38 5.04 3.87 6.05
C TYR A 38 6.17 3.03 6.65
N GLU A 39 6.27 3.11 7.97
CA GLU A 39 7.25 2.41 8.78
C GLU A 39 6.64 1.10 9.27
N SER A 40 7.36 0.00 9.16
CA SER A 40 6.93 -1.28 9.72
C SER A 40 7.71 -1.62 10.97
N ILE A 41 7.01 -1.92 12.08
CA ILE A 41 7.63 -2.42 13.31
C ILE A 41 8.17 -3.85 13.13
N ALA A 42 7.62 -4.58 12.15
CA ALA A 42 8.04 -5.94 11.83
C ALA A 42 9.07 -5.98 10.68
N GLY A 43 9.54 -4.82 10.22
CA GLY A 43 10.90 -4.68 9.70
C GLY A 43 11.87 -5.11 10.79
N ASP A 44 12.33 -6.35 10.70
CA ASP A 44 13.39 -6.84 11.59
C ASP A 44 14.74 -6.32 11.05
N GLU A 45 15.73 -6.17 11.92
CA GLU A 45 17.14 -5.75 11.68
C GLU A 45 17.86 -6.47 10.51
N HIS A 46 17.21 -7.47 9.90
CA HIS A 46 17.61 -8.23 8.72
C HIS A 46 16.97 -7.76 7.40
N GLY A 47 16.22 -6.65 7.38
CA GLY A 47 15.65 -6.05 6.17
C GLY A 47 14.58 -6.89 5.47
N ARG A 48 13.93 -7.83 6.18
CA ARG A 48 12.87 -8.67 5.63
C ARG A 48 11.53 -8.32 6.23
N VAL A 49 10.82 -7.41 5.57
CA VAL A 49 9.39 -7.23 5.79
C VAL A 49 8.70 -8.55 5.44
N PRO A 50 7.93 -9.18 6.34
CA PRO A 50 7.23 -10.40 6.00
C PRO A 50 6.23 -10.10 4.86
N PRO A 51 6.20 -10.88 3.76
CA PRO A 51 5.28 -10.65 2.64
C PRO A 51 3.80 -10.67 3.06
N ARG A 52 3.53 -11.23 4.24
CA ARG A 52 2.21 -11.25 4.87
C ARG A 52 1.75 -9.90 5.40
N GLU A 53 2.65 -8.96 5.69
CA GLU A 53 2.33 -7.63 6.20
C GLU A 53 1.87 -6.71 5.08
N ALA A 54 2.65 -6.67 4.00
CA ALA A 54 2.30 -6.11 2.71
C ALA A 54 0.86 -6.48 2.28
N GLY A 55 0.54 -7.78 2.27
CA GLY A 55 -0.81 -8.25 1.94
C GLY A 55 -1.91 -7.71 2.88
N LYS A 56 -1.61 -7.46 4.16
CA LYS A 56 -2.57 -6.84 5.10
C LYS A 56 -2.75 -5.35 4.81
N VAL A 57 -1.66 -4.64 4.50
CA VAL A 57 -1.70 -3.23 4.12
C VAL A 57 -2.50 -3.05 2.83
N VAL A 58 -2.27 -3.91 1.83
CA VAL A 58 -3.05 -3.94 0.59
C VAL A 58 -4.53 -4.19 0.86
N ASN A 59 -4.86 -5.14 1.75
CA ASN A 59 -6.25 -5.38 2.14
C ASN A 59 -6.88 -4.15 2.81
N VAL A 60 -6.13 -3.42 3.63
CA VAL A 60 -6.59 -2.16 4.21
C VAL A 60 -6.87 -1.11 3.14
N PHE A 61 -5.96 -0.92 2.21
CA PHE A 61 -6.17 -0.02 1.08
C PHE A 61 -7.44 -0.39 0.32
N ARG A 62 -7.59 -1.69 -0.01
CA ARG A 62 -8.77 -2.19 -0.71
C ARG A 62 -10.07 -1.95 0.05
N ASP A 63 -10.11 -2.24 1.35
CA ASP A 63 -11.27 -2.00 2.23
C ASP A 63 -11.67 -0.52 2.18
N LEU A 64 -10.69 0.38 2.29
CA LEU A 64 -10.92 1.82 2.18
C LEU A 64 -11.40 2.26 0.79
N PHE A 65 -10.99 1.56 -0.27
CA PHE A 65 -11.42 1.83 -1.65
C PHE A 65 -12.85 1.39 -1.92
N GLU A 66 -13.20 0.17 -1.51
CA GLU A 66 -14.57 -0.38 -1.66
C GLU A 66 -15.61 0.48 -0.92
N GLU A 67 -15.23 1.09 0.21
CA GLU A 67 -16.15 1.89 1.02
C GLU A 67 -16.43 3.31 0.47
N ARG A 68 -15.58 3.87 -0.41
CA ARG A 68 -15.54 5.34 -0.64
C ARG A 68 -15.52 5.82 -2.10
N ASP A 69 -15.64 4.94 -3.10
CA ASP A 69 -15.61 5.32 -4.54
C ASP A 69 -14.36 6.18 -4.88
N TRP A 70 -13.21 5.74 -4.38
CA TRP A 70 -11.98 6.47 -4.54
C TRP A 70 -11.45 6.29 -5.98
N PRO A 71 -11.21 7.37 -6.76
CA PRO A 71 -10.64 7.26 -8.09
C PRO A 71 -9.14 6.96 -8.01
N LEU A 72 -8.77 5.69 -7.80
CA LEU A 72 -7.37 5.28 -7.87
C LEU A 72 -6.98 4.86 -9.27
N GLY A 73 -6.03 5.61 -9.80
CA GLY A 73 -5.23 5.21 -10.94
C GLY A 73 -3.96 4.45 -10.53
N GLY A 74 -3.74 4.16 -9.25
CA GLY A 74 -2.63 3.35 -8.77
C GLY A 74 -2.24 3.69 -7.33
N VAL A 75 -1.47 2.80 -6.72
CA VAL A 75 -0.84 3.03 -5.41
C VAL A 75 0.63 2.68 -5.54
N GLU A 76 1.49 3.50 -4.98
CA GLU A 76 2.90 3.21 -4.79
C GLU A 76 3.15 3.35 -3.30
N ALA A 77 3.69 2.31 -2.69
CA ALA A 77 3.90 2.31 -1.26
C ALA A 77 5.31 1.86 -0.93
N THR A 78 5.98 2.66 -0.12
CA THR A 78 7.34 2.45 0.33
C THR A 78 7.32 2.07 1.80
N VAL A 79 7.90 0.92 2.10
CA VAL A 79 8.07 0.42 3.45
C VAL A 79 9.47 0.76 3.92
N THR A 80 9.58 1.43 5.06
CA THR A 80 10.85 1.75 5.69
C THR A 80 10.99 1.04 7.04
N ASP A 81 12.22 0.86 7.48
CA ASP A 81 12.55 0.48 8.85
C ASP A 81 12.32 1.65 9.82
N LEU A 82 12.40 1.37 11.13
CA LEU A 82 12.34 2.36 12.22
C LEU A 82 13.47 3.40 12.16
N ASP A 83 14.58 3.09 11.49
CA ASP A 83 15.69 4.03 11.27
C ASP A 83 15.50 4.97 10.07
N GLY A 84 14.41 4.81 9.31
CA GLY A 84 14.20 5.62 8.10
C GLY A 84 14.62 4.97 6.79
N GLU A 85 15.28 3.83 6.84
CA GLU A 85 15.84 3.20 5.65
C GLU A 85 14.74 2.47 4.84
N PRO A 86 14.60 2.75 3.53
CA PRO A 86 13.65 2.04 2.68
C PRO A 86 14.04 0.57 2.55
N LEU A 87 13.14 -0.31 2.97
CA LEU A 87 13.30 -1.75 2.90
C LEU A 87 12.78 -2.29 1.57
N VAL A 88 11.55 -1.91 1.20
CA VAL A 88 10.90 -2.39 -0.02
C VAL A 88 9.88 -1.38 -0.52
N THR A 89 9.79 -1.24 -1.84
CA THR A 89 8.76 -0.45 -2.50
C THR A 89 7.90 -1.37 -3.34
N TRP A 90 6.60 -1.17 -3.29
CA TRP A 90 5.63 -1.92 -4.07
C TRP A 90 4.66 -0.98 -4.74
N ARG A 91 4.05 -1.46 -5.82
CA ARG A 91 3.07 -0.68 -6.57
C ARG A 91 1.89 -1.52 -6.99
N VAL A 92 0.77 -0.85 -7.11
CA VAL A 92 -0.48 -1.36 -7.63
C VAL A 92 -0.76 -0.60 -8.91
N ASP A 93 -0.68 -1.31 -10.02
CA ASP A 93 -1.06 -0.75 -11.31
C ASP A 93 -2.60 -0.58 -11.40
N PRO A 94 -3.08 0.49 -12.06
CA PRO A 94 -4.51 0.73 -12.27
C PRO A 94 -5.19 -0.41 -13.02
N ASP A 95 -4.46 -1.08 -13.91
CA ASP A 95 -4.98 -2.22 -14.66
C ASP A 95 -5.34 -3.40 -13.75
N TRP A 96 -4.64 -3.58 -12.63
CA TRP A 96 -4.96 -4.64 -11.68
C TRP A 96 -6.25 -4.32 -10.91
N MET A 97 -6.45 -3.04 -10.58
CA MET A 97 -7.67 -2.53 -9.97
C MET A 97 -8.85 -2.68 -10.93
N ARG A 98 -8.70 -2.27 -12.19
CA ARG A 98 -9.72 -2.45 -13.22
C ARG A 98 -10.06 -3.91 -13.46
N ALA A 99 -9.06 -4.79 -13.46
CA ALA A 99 -9.28 -6.22 -13.60
C ALA A 99 -10.04 -6.80 -12.39
N LEU A 100 -9.77 -6.31 -11.17
CA LEU A 100 -10.50 -6.67 -9.97
C LEU A 100 -11.97 -6.19 -10.03
N GLU A 101 -12.20 -4.93 -10.39
CA GLU A 101 -13.55 -4.37 -10.54
C GLU A 101 -14.36 -5.06 -11.66
N ALA A 102 -13.70 -5.42 -12.76
CA ALA A 102 -14.31 -6.18 -13.85
C ALA A 102 -14.59 -7.65 -13.48
N GLY A 103 -14.08 -8.13 -12.34
CA GLY A 103 -14.13 -9.53 -11.92
C GLY A 103 -13.22 -10.46 -12.74
N ASP A 104 -12.28 -9.90 -13.50
CA ASP A 104 -11.26 -10.62 -14.26
C ASP A 104 -10.13 -11.11 -13.34
N LEU A 105 -9.92 -10.39 -12.24
CA LEU A 105 -8.97 -10.70 -11.18
C LEU A 105 -9.73 -10.99 -9.88
N THR A 106 -9.31 -12.01 -9.14
CA THR A 106 -9.83 -12.24 -7.79
C THR A 106 -9.03 -11.44 -6.76
N GLU A 107 -9.61 -11.18 -5.60
CA GLU A 107 -8.92 -10.58 -4.45
C GLU A 107 -7.61 -11.32 -4.09
N VAL A 108 -7.62 -12.64 -4.21
CA VAL A 108 -6.45 -13.50 -3.94
C VAL A 108 -5.38 -13.30 -5.01
N GLU A 109 -5.75 -13.26 -6.29
CA GLU A 109 -4.81 -13.03 -7.39
C GLU A 109 -4.24 -11.60 -7.39
N PHE A 110 -5.04 -10.62 -6.97
CA PHE A 110 -4.61 -9.25 -6.76
C PHE A 110 -3.59 -9.16 -5.64
N SER A 111 -3.92 -9.65 -4.44
CA SER A 111 -3.00 -9.64 -3.30
C SER A 111 -1.70 -10.38 -3.62
N ARG A 112 -1.78 -11.48 -4.38
CA ARG A 112 -0.60 -12.20 -4.85
C ARG A 112 0.26 -11.38 -5.81
N ARG A 113 -0.33 -10.71 -6.81
CA ARG A 113 0.41 -9.81 -7.72
C ARG A 113 1.10 -8.67 -6.99
N VAL A 114 0.44 -8.12 -5.98
CA VAL A 114 1.06 -7.06 -5.17
C VAL A 114 2.23 -7.65 -4.39
N VAL A 115 2.06 -8.79 -3.71
CA VAL A 115 3.16 -9.51 -3.02
C VAL A 115 4.32 -9.86 -3.96
N ASP A 116 4.02 -10.29 -5.18
CA ASP A 116 5.01 -10.63 -6.22
C ASP A 116 5.82 -9.37 -6.63
N SER A 117 5.19 -8.19 -6.64
CA SER A 117 5.91 -6.93 -6.92
C SER A 117 6.96 -6.54 -5.87
N PHE A 118 6.88 -7.08 -4.64
CA PHE A 118 7.93 -6.92 -3.62
C PHE A 118 9.11 -7.84 -3.87
N GLU A 119 8.86 -9.02 -4.45
CA GLU A 119 9.87 -10.04 -4.68
C GLU A 119 10.65 -9.79 -5.99
N ASP A 120 10.05 -9.12 -6.98
CA ASP A 120 10.66 -8.84 -8.30
C ASP A 120 11.86 -7.88 -8.22
N GLU A 121 11.90 -6.96 -7.25
CA GLU A 121 13.04 -6.05 -7.00
C GLU A 121 14.12 -6.69 -6.08
N GLY A 122 13.95 -7.95 -5.69
CA GLY A 122 14.86 -8.72 -4.82
C GLY A 122 15.79 -9.70 -5.53
N GLU A 123 15.68 -9.87 -6.86
CA GLU A 123 16.58 -10.74 -7.64
C GLU A 123 17.12 -10.02 -8.88
N ASN A 124 18.17 -9.19 -8.71
CA ASN A 124 19.33 -9.12 -9.62
C ASN A 124 20.54 -8.38 -9.03
#